data_AF-A0A9D9G4Q7-F1
#
_entry.id   AF-A0A9D9G4Q7-F1
#
_cell.length_a   1.000
_cell.length_b   1.000
_cell.length_c   1.000
_cell.angle_alpha   90.00
_cell.angle_beta   90.00
_cell.angle_gamma   90.00
#
_symmetry.space_group_name_H-M   'P 1'
#
loop_
_entity.id
_entity.type
_entity.pdbx_description
1 polymer ?
#
loop_
_entity_poly.entity_id
_entity_poly.type
_entity_poly.pdbx_seq_one_letter_code
_entity_poly.pdbx_strand_id
1 'polypeptide(L)'
;MALLNKCKRIFALLILSNLIMLCSASVAYPGLIDFKQPDGSVVKIKLRGDESLKWAESEDGYTLLYDKVGNLVYAQLDDKGDLVPTDIVATDISKRPIDVQRHLQETPKRLFYSESQRSVVKQLRQARAAQRSEAGPQRAATGTRKALVILVDYPDCAFQKSKADFEKLFNQLNYTEGGRQGSVRDYYRENSFNQLDLTADVVGVYRLSNNRAYYGANTTSGANDIRPREMAEEAMRAANGDVNYANYSLVHIIYAGRGEEAGGGSDCIWAHSWTTNLSLDNMRIGYYSCSSELRAPVDPYDTNTYITHIGVICHEMAHVLGTQDFYDPDGATGGSYDGTGMWDIMADGEWLAGGACPAHFNPYTKIYDFGWAGVTT
;
A
#
# COMPACT_ATOMS: atom_id res chain seq x y z
N MET A 1 -17.58 -23.01 49.94
CA MET A 1 -17.68 -21.76 49.16
C MET A 1 -16.32 -21.03 49.04
N ALA A 2 -15.22 -21.76 48.76
CA ALA A 2 -13.88 -21.19 48.57
C ALA A 2 -13.05 -21.89 47.46
N LEU A 3 -13.62 -22.91 46.78
CA LEU A 3 -12.97 -23.59 45.66
C LEU A 3 -13.50 -23.16 44.27
N LEU A 4 -14.60 -22.39 44.20
CA LEU A 4 -15.17 -21.96 42.92
C LEU A 4 -14.49 -20.72 42.30
N ASN A 5 -13.62 -20.02 43.05
CA ASN A 5 -12.98 -18.78 42.62
C ASN A 5 -11.53 -18.94 42.12
N LYS A 6 -10.96 -20.16 42.16
CA LYS A 6 -9.60 -20.42 41.63
C LYS A 6 -9.59 -20.93 40.17
N CYS A 7 -10.69 -21.46 39.65
CA CYS A 7 -10.78 -21.90 38.25
C CYS A 7 -11.13 -20.79 37.25
N LYS A 8 -11.50 -19.58 37.70
CA LYS A 8 -11.75 -18.42 36.82
C LYS A 8 -10.53 -17.54 36.56
N ARG A 9 -9.42 -17.74 37.29
CA ARG A 9 -8.17 -16.98 37.12
C ARG A 9 -7.09 -17.70 36.30
N ILE A 10 -7.32 -18.97 35.93
CA ILE A 10 -6.41 -19.75 35.09
C ILE A 10 -6.94 -19.85 33.64
N PHE A 11 -8.23 -19.51 33.41
CA PHE A 11 -8.84 -19.47 32.07
C PHE A 11 -8.72 -18.12 31.35
N ALA A 12 -8.10 -17.11 31.97
CA ALA A 12 -7.86 -15.79 31.38
C ALA A 12 -6.39 -15.58 30.92
N LEU A 13 -5.55 -16.63 31.02
CA LEU A 13 -4.14 -16.62 30.60
C LEU A 13 -3.84 -17.59 29.44
N LEU A 14 -4.90 -18.10 28.81
CA LEU A 14 -4.89 -18.75 27.50
C LEU A 14 -5.64 -17.86 26.50
N ILE A 15 -5.40 -16.54 26.55
CA ILE A 15 -5.52 -15.75 25.32
C ILE A 15 -4.37 -16.24 24.46
N LEU A 16 -4.73 -17.21 23.63
CA LEU A 16 -4.03 -17.62 22.43
C LEU A 16 -3.34 -16.37 21.86
N SER A 17 -2.02 -16.30 22.05
CA SER A 17 -1.13 -15.43 21.31
C SER A 17 -1.12 -15.92 19.86
N ASN A 18 -2.28 -15.84 19.20
CA ASN A 18 -2.33 -15.70 17.76
C ASN A 18 -1.79 -14.31 17.52
N LEU A 19 -0.47 -14.24 17.41
CA LEU A 19 0.23 -13.12 16.84
C LEU A 19 -0.38 -12.93 15.44
N ILE A 20 -1.35 -12.04 15.32
CA ILE A 20 -1.90 -11.63 14.03
C ILE A 20 -0.73 -10.97 13.31
N MET A 21 -0.23 -11.66 12.29
CA MET A 21 0.93 -11.26 11.50
C MET A 21 0.47 -10.37 10.38
N LEU A 22 0.88 -9.11 10.39
CA LEU A 22 0.51 -8.19 9.33
C LEU A 22 1.72 -7.33 8.94
N CYS A 23 2.06 -7.44 7.66
CA CYS A 23 2.70 -6.35 6.92
C CYS A 23 1.63 -5.30 6.60
N SER A 24 2.05 -4.06 6.36
CA SER A 24 1.17 -2.91 6.21
C SER A 24 1.32 -2.27 4.84
N ALA A 25 0.27 -2.39 4.03
CA ALA A 25 0.24 -1.85 2.68
C ALA A 25 -1.18 -1.64 2.20
N SER A 26 -1.36 -0.72 1.25
CA SER A 26 -2.63 -0.50 0.58
C SER A 26 -3.01 -1.71 -0.26
N VAL A 27 -4.31 -1.98 -0.35
CA VAL A 27 -4.82 -2.99 -1.28
C VAL A 27 -4.73 -2.47 -2.71
N ALA A 28 -4.71 -3.39 -3.66
CA ALA A 28 -4.80 -3.06 -5.07
C ALA A 28 -6.06 -2.23 -5.38
N TYR A 29 -5.96 -1.28 -6.31
CA TYR A 29 -7.12 -0.54 -6.80
C TYR A 29 -8.22 -1.51 -7.27
N PRO A 30 -9.46 -1.42 -6.70
CA PRO A 30 -10.48 -2.45 -6.90
C PRO A 30 -11.16 -2.40 -8.28
N GLY A 31 -11.00 -1.28 -9.00
CA GLY A 31 -11.61 -1.04 -10.29
C GLY A 31 -10.86 -1.68 -11.46
N LEU A 32 -11.45 -1.55 -12.65
CA LEU A 32 -10.78 -1.91 -13.90
C LEU A 32 -9.73 -0.83 -14.23
N ILE A 33 -8.55 -1.29 -14.60
CA ILE A 33 -7.43 -0.46 -15.03
C ILE A 33 -7.18 -0.75 -16.49
N ASP A 34 -7.11 0.32 -17.29
CA ASP A 34 -6.59 0.24 -18.65
C ASP A 34 -5.06 0.29 -18.58
N PHE A 35 -4.46 -0.90 -18.44
CA PHE A 35 -3.03 -1.07 -18.30
C PHE A 35 -2.35 -0.98 -19.66
N LYS A 36 -1.37 -0.08 -19.78
CA LYS A 36 -0.57 0.08 -20.99
C LYS A 36 0.65 -0.83 -20.92
N GLN A 37 0.67 -1.86 -21.77
CA GLN A 37 1.81 -2.75 -21.94
C GLN A 37 3.04 -1.96 -22.43
N PRO A 38 4.27 -2.47 -22.22
CA PRO A 38 5.50 -1.88 -22.75
C PRO A 38 5.49 -1.59 -24.27
N ASP A 39 4.79 -2.41 -25.06
CA ASP A 39 4.63 -2.21 -26.51
C ASP A 39 3.63 -1.08 -26.89
N GLY A 40 2.99 -0.48 -25.89
CA GLY A 40 1.99 0.58 -26.04
C GLY A 40 0.56 0.11 -26.25
N SER A 41 0.32 -1.20 -26.38
CA SER A 41 -1.02 -1.78 -26.38
C SER A 41 -1.67 -1.63 -24.99
N VAL A 42 -2.99 -1.66 -24.96
CA VAL A 42 -3.76 -1.52 -23.71
C VAL A 42 -4.53 -2.82 -23.47
N VAL A 43 -4.48 -3.30 -22.23
CA VAL A 43 -5.26 -4.42 -21.73
C VAL A 43 -6.03 -3.99 -20.49
N LYS A 44 -7.31 -4.34 -20.44
CA LYS A 44 -8.15 -4.06 -19.28
C LYS A 44 -7.98 -5.15 -18.22
N ILE A 45 -7.54 -4.75 -17.04
CA ILE A 45 -7.21 -5.67 -15.93
C ILE A 45 -7.87 -5.22 -14.64
N LYS A 46 -7.94 -6.12 -13.66
CA LYS A 46 -8.10 -5.79 -12.25
C LYS A 46 -6.83 -6.18 -11.52
N LEU A 47 -6.27 -5.28 -10.72
CA LEU A 47 -5.20 -5.66 -9.81
C LEU A 47 -5.80 -6.33 -8.57
N ARG A 48 -4.98 -7.18 -7.94
CA ARG A 48 -5.35 -7.98 -6.79
C ARG A 48 -4.18 -8.09 -5.83
N GLY A 49 -4.52 -8.22 -4.55
CA GLY A 49 -3.54 -8.43 -3.49
C GLY A 49 -2.97 -7.15 -2.91
N ASP A 50 -1.78 -7.27 -2.33
CA ASP A 50 -1.04 -6.23 -1.61
C ASP A 50 0.47 -6.34 -1.88
N GLU A 51 1.27 -5.51 -1.21
CA GLU A 51 2.75 -5.45 -1.33
C GLU A 51 3.48 -6.78 -1.08
N SER A 52 2.84 -7.77 -0.44
CA SER A 52 3.46 -9.09 -0.19
C SER A 52 2.95 -10.23 -1.08
N LEU A 53 1.79 -10.09 -1.72
CA LEU A 53 1.25 -11.07 -2.66
C LEU A 53 0.29 -10.39 -3.63
N LYS A 54 0.73 -10.21 -4.88
CA LYS A 54 -0.02 -9.46 -5.91
C LYS A 54 -0.12 -10.21 -7.23
N TRP A 55 -1.17 -9.94 -7.97
CA TRP A 55 -1.36 -10.41 -9.35
C TRP A 55 -2.36 -9.50 -10.09
N ALA A 56 -2.47 -9.67 -11.39
CA ALA A 56 -3.52 -9.05 -12.18
C ALA A 56 -4.53 -10.11 -12.65
N GLU A 57 -5.77 -9.72 -12.90
CA GLU A 57 -6.80 -10.55 -13.51
C GLU A 57 -7.30 -9.85 -14.77
N SER A 58 -7.41 -10.57 -15.89
CA SER A 58 -8.10 -10.04 -17.07
C SER A 58 -9.59 -9.81 -16.78
N GLU A 59 -10.26 -8.96 -17.54
CA GLU A 59 -11.70 -8.67 -17.34
C GLU A 59 -12.58 -9.94 -17.35
N ASP A 60 -12.17 -10.99 -18.06
CA ASP A 60 -12.85 -12.28 -18.14
C ASP A 60 -12.31 -13.35 -17.19
N GLY A 61 -11.42 -13.02 -16.25
CA GLY A 61 -11.10 -13.87 -15.09
C GLY A 61 -9.84 -14.74 -15.21
N TYR A 62 -8.96 -14.48 -16.17
CA TYR A 62 -7.66 -15.17 -16.26
C TYR A 62 -6.61 -14.46 -15.41
N THR A 63 -5.85 -15.23 -14.66
CA THR A 63 -4.74 -14.72 -13.84
C THR A 63 -3.60 -14.29 -14.75
N LEU A 64 -3.05 -13.11 -14.47
CA LEU A 64 -1.95 -12.48 -15.17
C LEU A 64 -0.82 -12.18 -14.19
N LEU A 65 0.41 -12.38 -14.65
CA LEU A 65 1.64 -12.04 -13.92
C LEU A 65 2.52 -11.16 -14.79
N TYR A 66 3.46 -10.45 -14.16
CA TYR A 66 4.50 -9.76 -14.91
C TYR A 66 5.57 -10.75 -15.39
N ASP A 67 5.97 -10.61 -16.65
CA ASP A 67 7.20 -11.23 -17.16
C ASP A 67 8.45 -10.43 -16.74
N LYS A 68 9.63 -10.88 -17.18
CA LYS A 68 10.92 -10.24 -16.82
C LYS A 68 11.16 -8.87 -17.46
N VAL A 69 10.37 -8.50 -18.46
CA VAL A 69 10.50 -7.21 -19.18
C VAL A 69 9.34 -6.26 -18.88
N GLY A 70 8.42 -6.67 -18.00
CA GLY A 70 7.32 -5.85 -17.50
C GLY A 70 6.00 -5.97 -18.29
N ASN A 71 5.85 -6.96 -19.16
CA ASN A 71 4.54 -7.25 -19.76
C ASN A 71 3.67 -8.01 -18.76
N LEU A 72 2.37 -7.71 -18.75
CA LEU A 72 1.40 -8.65 -18.19
C LEU A 72 1.17 -9.79 -19.17
N VAL A 73 1.44 -11.00 -18.72
CA VAL A 73 1.29 -12.26 -19.45
C VAL A 73 0.31 -13.17 -18.72
N TYR A 74 -0.32 -14.08 -19.44
CA TYR A 74 -1.16 -15.10 -18.79
C TYR A 74 -0.33 -15.97 -17.86
N ALA A 75 -0.91 -16.38 -16.74
CA ALA A 75 -0.29 -17.29 -15.81
C ALA A 75 -0.69 -18.75 -16.11
N GLN A 76 0.18 -19.68 -15.72
CA GLN A 76 -0.08 -21.11 -15.72
C GLN A 76 0.44 -21.74 -14.43
N LEU A 77 0.12 -23.02 -14.21
CA LEU A 77 0.75 -23.81 -13.15
C LEU A 77 1.90 -24.61 -13.73
N ASP A 78 3.05 -24.63 -13.05
CA ASP A 78 4.17 -25.51 -13.39
C ASP A 78 3.94 -26.95 -12.87
N ASP A 79 4.93 -27.83 -13.08
CA ASP A 79 4.87 -29.24 -12.64
C ASP A 79 4.73 -29.41 -11.11
N LYS A 80 5.02 -28.36 -10.33
CA LYS A 80 4.87 -28.35 -8.86
C LYS A 80 3.54 -27.73 -8.42
N GLY A 81 2.73 -27.26 -9.37
CA GLY A 81 1.51 -26.51 -9.10
C GLY A 81 1.77 -25.06 -8.69
N ASP A 82 3.00 -24.55 -8.88
CA ASP A 82 3.32 -23.15 -8.60
C ASP A 82 2.80 -22.26 -9.74
N LEU A 83 2.23 -21.12 -9.38
CA LEU A 83 1.76 -20.13 -10.34
C LEU A 83 2.98 -19.42 -10.95
N VAL A 84 3.09 -19.47 -12.28
CA VAL A 84 4.23 -18.91 -13.03
C VAL A 84 3.75 -18.16 -14.28
N PRO A 85 4.50 -17.13 -14.75
CA PRO A 85 4.19 -16.43 -15.99
C PRO A 85 4.42 -17.32 -17.22
N THR A 86 3.57 -17.17 -18.24
CA THR A 86 3.78 -17.72 -19.60
C THR A 86 4.48 -16.71 -20.50
N ASP A 87 4.76 -17.10 -21.76
CA ASP A 87 5.22 -16.16 -22.79
C ASP A 87 4.05 -15.50 -23.57
N ILE A 88 2.79 -15.74 -23.16
CA ILE A 88 1.61 -15.23 -23.87
C ILE A 88 1.21 -13.88 -23.27
N VAL A 89 1.54 -12.81 -23.99
CA VAL A 89 1.20 -11.42 -23.61
C VAL A 89 -0.31 -11.24 -23.56
N ALA A 90 -0.80 -10.65 -22.48
CA ALA A 90 -2.20 -10.34 -22.31
C ALA A 90 -2.62 -9.19 -23.24
N THR A 91 -3.69 -9.41 -24.00
CA THR A 91 -4.30 -8.39 -24.86
C THR A 91 -5.74 -8.15 -24.46
N ASP A 92 -6.28 -6.99 -24.84
CA ASP A 92 -7.70 -6.69 -24.77
C ASP A 92 -8.55 -7.85 -25.34
N ILE A 93 -9.66 -8.19 -24.66
CA ILE A 93 -10.55 -9.31 -25.04
C ILE A 93 -10.95 -9.23 -26.51
N SER A 94 -11.26 -8.02 -27.00
CA SER A 94 -11.71 -7.79 -28.38
C SER A 94 -10.61 -7.95 -29.43
N LYS A 95 -9.33 -7.96 -29.00
CA LYS A 95 -8.15 -8.01 -29.88
C LYS A 95 -7.35 -9.30 -29.76
N ARG A 96 -7.81 -10.29 -28.99
CA ARG A 96 -7.08 -11.55 -28.78
C ARG A 96 -6.91 -12.34 -30.08
N PRO A 97 -5.69 -12.75 -30.44
CA PRO A 97 -5.45 -13.69 -31.53
C PRO A 97 -6.19 -15.03 -31.34
N ILE A 98 -6.55 -15.71 -32.43
CA ILE A 98 -7.35 -16.96 -32.41
C ILE A 98 -6.64 -18.09 -31.65
N ASP A 99 -5.32 -18.18 -31.77
CA ASP A 99 -4.46 -19.13 -31.05
C ASP A 99 -4.48 -18.86 -29.55
N VAL A 100 -4.38 -17.60 -29.12
CA VAL A 100 -4.54 -17.20 -27.72
C VAL A 100 -5.94 -17.56 -27.20
N GLN A 101 -6.99 -17.25 -27.97
CA GLN A 101 -8.36 -17.61 -27.58
C GLN A 101 -8.53 -19.12 -27.35
N ARG A 102 -7.92 -19.95 -28.21
CA ARG A 102 -7.96 -21.41 -28.07
C ARG A 102 -7.20 -21.89 -26.83
N HIS A 103 -6.01 -21.36 -26.59
CA HIS A 103 -5.22 -21.68 -25.40
C HIS A 103 -6.00 -21.34 -24.11
N LEU A 104 -6.65 -20.17 -24.08
CA LEU A 104 -7.42 -19.73 -22.93
C LEU A 104 -8.69 -20.57 -22.67
N GLN A 105 -9.29 -21.18 -23.70
CA GLN A 105 -10.42 -22.10 -23.49
C GLN A 105 -10.03 -23.34 -22.68
N GLU A 106 -8.76 -23.75 -22.76
CA GLU A 106 -8.21 -24.89 -22.03
C GLU A 106 -7.57 -24.47 -20.69
N THR A 107 -7.34 -23.18 -20.49
CA THR A 107 -6.72 -22.63 -19.28
C THR A 107 -7.79 -22.41 -18.19
N PRO A 108 -7.62 -22.96 -16.98
CA PRO A 108 -8.52 -22.64 -15.87
C PRO A 108 -8.47 -21.15 -15.52
N LYS A 109 -9.62 -20.58 -15.18
CA LYS A 109 -9.73 -19.20 -14.68
C LYS A 109 -9.33 -19.13 -13.21
N ARG A 110 -8.90 -17.96 -12.77
CA ARG A 110 -8.51 -17.67 -11.37
C ARG A 110 -7.50 -18.69 -10.83
N LEU A 111 -6.49 -19.01 -11.64
CA LEU A 111 -5.32 -19.71 -11.14
C LEU A 111 -4.71 -18.92 -9.99
N PHE A 112 -4.22 -19.61 -8.98
CA PHE A 112 -3.75 -18.96 -7.77
C PHE A 112 -2.45 -19.59 -7.28
N TYR A 113 -1.72 -18.83 -6.47
CA TYR A 113 -0.47 -19.24 -5.88
C TYR A 113 -0.62 -20.54 -5.08
N SER A 114 0.37 -21.42 -5.20
CA SER A 114 0.41 -22.69 -4.48
C SER A 114 0.51 -22.47 -2.96
N GLU A 115 0.28 -23.53 -2.18
CA GLU A 115 0.54 -23.48 -0.74
C GLU A 115 2.01 -23.18 -0.44
N SER A 116 2.94 -23.67 -1.26
CA SER A 116 4.38 -23.44 -1.08
C SER A 116 4.71 -21.95 -1.21
N GLN A 117 4.22 -21.31 -2.28
CA GLN A 117 4.43 -19.88 -2.54
C GLN A 117 3.81 -19.02 -1.44
N ARG A 118 2.58 -19.34 -1.01
CA ARG A 118 1.90 -18.63 0.08
C ARG A 118 2.57 -18.82 1.43
N SER A 119 3.14 -20.00 1.70
CA SER A 119 3.86 -20.26 2.95
C SER A 119 5.11 -19.40 3.11
N VAL A 120 5.82 -19.12 2.01
CA VAL A 120 6.99 -18.22 1.99
C VAL A 120 6.56 -16.79 2.32
N VAL A 121 5.51 -16.29 1.67
CA VAL A 121 4.95 -14.96 1.95
C VAL A 121 4.51 -14.86 3.41
N LYS A 122 3.79 -15.87 3.90
CA LYS A 122 3.37 -15.93 5.31
C LYS A 122 4.57 -15.80 6.23
N GLN A 123 5.64 -16.59 6.03
CA GLN A 123 6.88 -16.55 6.82
C GLN A 123 7.53 -15.16 6.83
N LEU A 124 7.64 -14.52 5.66
CA LEU A 124 8.20 -13.17 5.55
C LEU A 124 7.39 -12.15 6.34
N ARG A 125 6.06 -12.24 6.31
CA ARG A 125 5.18 -11.37 7.11
C ARG A 125 5.32 -11.61 8.60
N GLN A 126 5.51 -12.87 9.04
CA GLN A 126 5.78 -13.16 10.45
C GLN A 126 7.04 -12.44 10.94
N ALA A 127 8.10 -12.50 10.13
CA ALA A 127 9.35 -11.83 10.43
C ALA A 127 9.18 -10.30 10.47
N ARG A 128 8.41 -9.73 9.52
CA ARG A 128 8.10 -8.28 9.51
C ARG A 128 7.30 -7.85 10.74
N ALA A 129 6.26 -8.59 11.13
CA ALA A 129 5.47 -8.31 12.32
C ALA A 129 6.30 -8.38 13.61
N ALA A 130 7.20 -9.36 13.71
CA ALA A 130 8.14 -9.46 14.83
C ALA A 130 9.06 -8.22 14.89
N GLN A 131 9.67 -7.81 13.77
CA GLN A 131 10.48 -6.58 13.71
C GLN A 131 9.68 -5.33 14.10
N ARG A 132 8.40 -5.26 13.72
CA ARG A 132 7.49 -4.18 14.12
C ARG A 132 7.34 -4.10 15.63
N SER A 133 7.14 -5.23 16.29
CA SER A 133 7.03 -5.29 17.75
C SER A 133 8.31 -4.81 18.48
N GLU A 134 9.48 -4.94 17.84
CA GLU A 134 10.78 -4.51 18.38
C GLU A 134 11.14 -3.05 18.06
N ALA A 135 10.43 -2.39 17.15
CA ALA A 135 10.72 -1.02 16.73
C ALA A 135 10.35 0.05 17.77
N GLY A 136 9.76 -0.36 18.90
CA GLY A 136 9.37 0.51 20.01
C GLY A 136 7.93 1.02 19.89
N PRO A 137 7.42 1.68 20.94
CA PRO A 137 6.03 2.13 20.99
C PRO A 137 5.78 3.22 19.95
N GLN A 138 4.69 3.08 19.19
CA GLN A 138 4.21 4.14 18.32
C GLN A 138 3.71 5.32 19.17
N ARG A 139 3.92 6.54 18.66
CA ARG A 139 3.52 7.75 19.36
C ARG A 139 2.00 7.84 19.37
N ALA A 140 1.42 8.24 20.51
CA ALA A 140 -0.01 8.43 20.63
C ALA A 140 -0.59 9.29 19.50
N ALA A 141 -1.60 8.78 18.81
CA ALA A 141 -2.29 9.39 17.68
C ALA A 141 -3.22 10.54 18.11
N THR A 142 -2.82 11.38 19.06
CA THR A 142 -3.59 12.51 19.60
C THR A 142 -2.71 13.76 19.75
N GLY A 143 -3.36 14.91 19.98
CA GLY A 143 -2.74 16.23 20.08
C GLY A 143 -2.35 16.81 18.73
N THR A 144 -1.50 17.84 18.75
CA THR A 144 -0.88 18.38 17.54
C THR A 144 0.35 17.56 17.19
N ARG A 145 0.34 16.95 16.01
CA ARG A 145 1.42 16.12 15.49
C ARG A 145 1.92 16.70 14.18
N LYS A 146 3.20 16.48 13.89
CA LYS A 146 3.85 16.98 12.69
C LYS A 146 4.51 15.84 11.92
N ALA A 147 4.13 15.69 10.67
CA ALA A 147 4.71 14.80 9.70
C ALA A 147 5.81 15.48 8.91
N LEU A 148 6.83 14.71 8.55
CA LEU A 148 7.77 15.07 7.50
C LEU A 148 7.34 14.39 6.21
N VAL A 149 7.05 15.15 5.17
CA VAL A 149 6.75 14.64 3.84
C VAL A 149 7.94 14.92 2.93
N ILE A 150 8.59 13.86 2.44
CA ILE A 150 9.78 13.95 1.59
C ILE A 150 9.39 13.62 0.15
N LEU A 151 9.57 14.57 -0.77
CA LEU A 151 9.34 14.37 -2.19
C LEU A 151 10.63 13.86 -2.84
N VAL A 152 10.56 12.76 -3.58
CA VAL A 152 11.72 12.18 -4.27
C VAL A 152 11.44 11.81 -5.70
N ASP A 153 12.46 11.89 -6.55
CA ASP A 153 12.41 11.45 -7.93
C ASP A 153 13.63 10.63 -8.33
N TYR A 154 13.58 10.08 -9.53
CA TYR A 154 14.57 9.15 -10.07
C TYR A 154 15.26 9.75 -11.29
N PRO A 155 16.47 9.29 -11.67
CA PRO A 155 17.13 9.77 -12.88
C PRO A 155 16.32 9.55 -14.16
N ASP A 156 15.50 8.49 -14.22
CA ASP A 156 14.63 8.12 -15.33
C ASP A 156 13.15 8.54 -15.17
N CYS A 157 12.78 9.08 -14.01
CA CYS A 157 11.41 9.50 -13.72
C CYS A 157 11.41 10.74 -12.83
N ALA A 158 11.29 11.92 -13.47
CA ALA A 158 11.25 13.21 -12.79
C ALA A 158 9.90 13.46 -12.11
N PHE A 159 9.94 14.15 -10.97
CA PHE A 159 8.74 14.65 -10.30
C PHE A 159 8.06 15.73 -11.14
N GLN A 160 6.74 15.71 -11.21
CA GLN A 160 5.94 16.55 -12.12
C GLN A 160 5.06 17.58 -11.42
N LYS A 161 4.67 17.31 -10.17
CA LYS A 161 3.82 18.19 -9.35
C LYS A 161 4.67 19.10 -8.48
N SER A 162 4.10 20.23 -8.11
CA SER A 162 4.83 21.19 -7.30
C SER A 162 4.79 20.79 -5.82
N LYS A 163 5.79 21.23 -5.07
CA LYS A 163 5.76 21.15 -3.60
C LYS A 163 4.49 21.81 -3.02
N ALA A 164 4.04 22.92 -3.61
CA ALA A 164 2.83 23.61 -3.18
C ALA A 164 1.56 22.75 -3.35
N ASP A 165 1.49 21.90 -4.38
CA ASP A 165 0.37 20.97 -4.56
C ASP A 165 0.30 19.98 -3.39
N PHE A 166 1.45 19.46 -2.95
CA PHE A 166 1.54 18.59 -1.79
C PHE A 166 1.32 19.32 -0.46
N GLU A 167 1.79 20.56 -0.31
CA GLU A 167 1.48 21.37 0.86
C GLU A 167 -0.04 21.55 1.04
N LYS A 168 -0.77 21.79 -0.05
CA LYS A 168 -2.24 21.83 -0.02
C LYS A 168 -2.85 20.46 0.29
N LEU A 169 -2.43 19.41 -0.43
CA LEU A 169 -2.94 18.05 -0.28
C LEU A 169 -2.83 17.54 1.17
N PHE A 170 -1.74 17.90 1.86
CA PHE A 170 -1.52 17.50 3.24
C PHE A 170 -2.14 18.44 4.28
N ASN A 171 -2.10 19.76 4.08
CA ASN A 171 -2.37 20.73 5.15
C ASN A 171 -3.60 21.62 4.98
N GLN A 172 -4.08 21.84 3.75
CA GLN A 172 -5.12 22.83 3.51
C GLN A 172 -6.45 22.35 4.09
N LEU A 173 -7.00 23.10 5.05
CA LEU A 173 -8.32 22.80 5.58
C LEU A 173 -9.39 23.04 4.52
N ASN A 174 -10.39 22.16 4.48
CA ASN A 174 -11.47 22.15 3.48
C ASN A 174 -10.94 22.06 2.04
N TYR A 175 -9.91 21.24 1.80
CA TYR A 175 -9.34 21.07 0.47
C TYR A 175 -10.27 20.28 -0.47
N THR A 176 -10.57 20.84 -1.65
CA THR A 176 -11.56 20.27 -2.58
C THR A 176 -11.07 20.09 -4.02
N GLU A 177 -9.80 20.41 -4.31
CA GLU A 177 -9.29 20.32 -5.68
C GLU A 177 -9.35 18.86 -6.20
N GLY A 178 -9.69 18.67 -7.48
CA GLY A 178 -9.77 17.36 -8.14
C GLY A 178 -10.73 16.35 -7.51
N GLY A 179 -11.84 16.80 -6.93
CA GLY A 179 -12.93 15.94 -6.45
C GLY A 179 -12.78 15.43 -5.01
N ARG A 180 -11.78 15.95 -4.28
CA ARG A 180 -11.45 15.56 -2.92
C ARG A 180 -12.44 16.17 -1.92
N GLN A 181 -12.65 15.50 -0.79
CA GLN A 181 -13.46 15.99 0.32
C GLN A 181 -12.60 16.23 1.56
N GLY A 182 -11.49 16.95 1.39
CA GLY A 182 -10.54 17.27 2.46
C GLY A 182 -9.09 16.98 2.07
N SER A 183 -8.18 17.55 2.85
CA SER A 183 -6.76 17.20 2.90
C SER A 183 -6.51 16.01 3.83
N VAL A 184 -5.27 15.53 3.89
CA VAL A 184 -4.84 14.56 4.92
C VAL A 184 -5.13 15.09 6.33
N ARG A 185 -4.84 16.37 6.58
CA ARG A 185 -5.16 17.03 7.86
C ARG A 185 -6.66 17.04 8.16
N ASP A 186 -7.49 17.37 7.17
CA ASP A 186 -8.96 17.33 7.35
C ASP A 186 -9.42 15.92 7.74
N TYR A 187 -8.96 14.91 7.01
CA TYR A 187 -9.33 13.50 7.23
C TYR A 187 -9.05 13.05 8.67
N TYR A 188 -7.82 13.30 9.16
CA TYR A 188 -7.44 12.91 10.51
C TYR A 188 -8.15 13.74 11.59
N ARG A 189 -8.38 15.03 11.36
CA ARG A 189 -9.16 15.86 12.30
C ARG A 189 -10.61 15.39 12.40
N GLU A 190 -11.23 15.07 11.27
CA GLU A 190 -12.61 14.58 11.24
C GLU A 190 -12.73 13.24 11.95
N ASN A 191 -11.90 12.26 11.59
CA ASN A 191 -11.97 10.91 12.13
C ASN A 191 -11.66 10.82 13.63
N SER A 192 -10.81 11.73 14.11
CA SER A 192 -10.42 11.81 15.52
C SER A 192 -11.34 12.70 16.38
N PHE A 193 -12.41 13.25 15.80
CA PHE A 193 -13.25 14.24 16.49
C PHE A 193 -12.43 15.44 17.01
N ASN A 194 -11.48 15.91 16.20
CA ASN A 194 -10.49 16.95 16.49
C ASN A 194 -9.46 16.61 17.58
N GLN A 195 -9.34 15.35 18.00
CA GLN A 195 -8.33 14.94 18.99
C GLN A 195 -6.94 14.80 18.39
N LEU A 196 -6.82 14.63 17.07
CA LEU A 196 -5.56 14.66 16.33
C LEU A 196 -5.58 15.82 15.34
N ASP A 197 -4.61 16.71 15.45
CA ASP A 197 -4.29 17.70 14.43
C ASP A 197 -2.95 17.36 13.79
N LEU A 198 -3.01 16.65 12.67
CA LEU A 198 -1.82 16.20 11.95
C LEU A 198 -1.45 17.18 10.84
N THR A 199 -0.34 17.90 11.04
CA THR A 199 0.25 18.83 10.07
C THR A 199 1.46 18.20 9.38
N ALA A 200 1.90 18.74 8.25
CA ALA A 200 3.05 18.25 7.50
C ALA A 200 3.97 19.39 7.06
N ASP A 201 5.29 19.21 7.23
CA ASP A 201 6.28 19.98 6.49
C ASP A 201 6.68 19.18 5.25
N VAL A 202 6.60 19.80 4.06
CA VAL A 202 6.95 19.17 2.78
C VAL A 202 8.33 19.63 2.34
N VAL A 203 9.23 18.70 2.00
CA VAL A 203 10.62 18.98 1.58
C VAL A 203 10.99 18.20 0.31
N GLY A 204 12.09 18.59 -0.34
CA GLY A 204 12.48 18.10 -1.66
C GLY A 204 12.05 19.03 -2.80
N VAL A 205 12.09 18.59 -4.06
CA VAL A 205 12.31 17.21 -4.54
C VAL A 205 13.78 16.80 -4.46
N TYR A 206 14.08 15.64 -3.87
CA TYR A 206 15.43 15.06 -3.87
C TYR A 206 15.55 13.96 -4.94
N ARG A 207 16.60 14.07 -5.76
CA ARG A 207 16.95 13.05 -6.75
C ARG A 207 17.67 11.88 -6.10
N LEU A 208 17.10 10.69 -6.21
CA LEU A 208 17.74 9.45 -5.80
C LEU A 208 18.82 9.01 -6.80
N SER A 209 19.73 8.17 -6.34
CA SER A 209 20.94 7.79 -7.07
C SER A 209 20.68 6.80 -8.22
N ASN A 210 19.64 5.97 -8.11
CA ASN A 210 19.34 4.94 -9.09
C ASN A 210 18.00 5.15 -9.78
N ASN A 211 17.82 4.50 -10.93
CA ASN A 211 16.57 4.46 -11.66
C ASN A 211 15.45 3.78 -10.84
N ARG A 212 14.21 4.08 -11.17
CA ARG A 212 13.01 3.57 -10.48
C ARG A 212 13.04 2.04 -10.27
N ALA A 213 13.38 1.31 -11.33
CA ALA A 213 13.46 -0.16 -11.31
C ALA A 213 14.49 -0.74 -10.31
N TYR A 214 15.53 0.02 -9.92
CA TYR A 214 16.47 -0.45 -8.89
C TYR A 214 15.77 -0.68 -7.54
N TYR A 215 14.80 0.18 -7.23
CA TYR A 215 14.06 0.17 -5.97
C TYR A 215 12.76 -0.64 -6.05
N GLY A 216 11.94 -0.38 -7.09
CA GLY A 216 10.57 -0.88 -7.20
C GLY A 216 10.38 -2.14 -8.03
N ALA A 217 11.41 -2.65 -8.74
CA ALA A 217 11.22 -3.86 -9.55
C ALA A 217 10.78 -5.04 -8.68
N ASN A 218 9.89 -5.87 -9.21
CA ASN A 218 9.45 -7.08 -8.54
C ASN A 218 10.55 -8.15 -8.46
N THR A 219 10.60 -8.82 -7.32
CA THR A 219 11.39 -10.04 -7.10
C THR A 219 11.05 -11.14 -8.11
N THR A 220 11.89 -12.18 -8.22
CA THR A 220 11.70 -13.26 -9.21
C THR A 220 10.38 -14.01 -9.07
N SER A 221 9.75 -14.01 -7.88
CA SER A 221 8.41 -14.57 -7.67
C SER A 221 7.27 -13.62 -8.07
N GLY A 222 7.57 -12.39 -8.48
CA GLY A 222 6.59 -11.37 -8.88
C GLY A 222 5.84 -10.72 -7.72
N ALA A 223 6.05 -11.18 -6.48
CA ALA A 223 5.15 -10.88 -5.36
C ALA A 223 5.51 -9.60 -4.58
N ASN A 224 6.80 -9.23 -4.50
CA ASN A 224 7.29 -8.11 -3.68
C ASN A 224 8.29 -7.25 -4.44
N ASP A 225 8.40 -5.97 -4.06
CA ASP A 225 9.43 -5.04 -4.54
C ASP A 225 10.81 -5.41 -3.98
N ILE A 226 11.89 -5.22 -4.76
CA ILE A 226 13.24 -5.67 -4.37
C ILE A 226 13.88 -4.77 -3.29
N ARG A 227 13.79 -3.43 -3.41
CA ARG A 227 14.51 -2.49 -2.49
C ARG A 227 13.70 -1.25 -2.08
N PRO A 228 12.41 -1.35 -1.74
CA PRO A 228 11.63 -0.18 -1.36
C PRO A 228 12.16 0.50 -0.08
N ARG A 229 12.75 -0.26 0.84
CA ARG A 229 13.37 0.29 2.06
C ARG A 229 14.63 1.11 1.77
N GLU A 230 15.42 0.73 0.76
CA GLU A 230 16.60 1.53 0.36
C GLU A 230 16.16 2.89 -0.21
N MET A 231 15.05 2.93 -0.97
CA MET A 231 14.45 4.19 -1.46
C MET A 231 14.12 5.12 -0.30
N ALA A 232 13.40 4.60 0.70
CA ALA A 232 12.99 5.37 1.87
C ALA A 232 14.19 5.86 2.70
N GLU A 233 15.17 4.99 2.96
CA GLU A 233 16.37 5.37 3.72
C GLU A 233 17.23 6.39 2.97
N GLU A 234 17.35 6.28 1.65
CA GLU A 234 18.07 7.26 0.83
C GLU A 234 17.35 8.61 0.81
N ALA A 235 16.03 8.62 0.64
CA ALA A 235 15.19 9.81 0.73
C ALA A 235 15.39 10.52 2.08
N MET A 236 15.39 9.76 3.17
CA MET A 236 15.59 10.29 4.51
C MET A 236 16.99 10.90 4.70
N ARG A 237 18.02 10.23 4.18
CA ARG A 237 19.40 10.76 4.22
C ARG A 237 19.54 12.04 3.39
N ALA A 238 18.89 12.12 2.23
CA ALA A 238 18.92 13.30 1.37
C ALA A 238 18.29 14.52 2.05
N ALA A 239 17.17 14.32 2.75
CA ALA A 239 16.49 15.41 3.47
C ALA A 239 17.20 15.87 4.75
N ASN A 240 18.17 15.11 5.28
CA ASN A 240 18.78 15.35 6.59
C ASN A 240 19.49 16.71 6.72
N GLY A 241 19.91 17.32 5.61
CA GLY A 241 20.51 18.66 5.64
C GLY A 241 19.48 19.79 5.82
N ASP A 242 18.22 19.55 5.48
CA ASP A 242 17.17 20.58 5.39
C ASP A 242 16.19 20.54 6.58
N VAL A 243 16.19 19.44 7.35
CA VAL A 243 15.26 19.21 8.44
C VAL A 243 15.97 18.66 9.67
N ASN A 244 15.28 18.70 10.80
CA ASN A 244 15.68 17.97 12.00
C ASN A 244 14.62 16.92 12.31
N TYR A 245 14.98 15.63 12.19
CA TYR A 245 14.07 14.50 12.39
C TYR A 245 13.44 14.46 13.78
N ALA A 246 14.06 15.09 14.78
CA ALA A 246 13.51 15.17 16.13
C ALA A 246 12.22 15.97 16.24
N ASN A 247 11.93 16.84 15.27
CA ASN A 247 10.73 17.69 15.24
C ASN A 247 9.48 16.95 14.74
N TYR A 248 9.64 15.74 14.21
CA TYR A 248 8.56 15.03 13.52
C TYR A 248 8.14 13.78 14.28
N SER A 249 6.85 13.46 14.19
CA SER A 249 6.27 12.23 14.74
C SER A 249 6.17 11.09 13.73
N LEU A 250 6.24 11.41 12.44
CA LEU A 250 6.19 10.43 11.37
C LEU A 250 6.90 10.96 10.11
N VAL A 251 7.36 10.03 9.28
CA VAL A 251 7.99 10.29 7.99
C VAL A 251 7.15 9.61 6.91
N HIS A 252 6.78 10.38 5.89
CA HIS A 252 6.10 9.88 4.70
C HIS A 252 6.89 10.29 3.46
N ILE A 253 7.11 9.37 2.53
CA ILE A 253 7.80 9.64 1.27
C ILE A 253 6.80 9.64 0.12
N ILE A 254 6.84 10.67 -0.72
CA ILE A 254 6.15 10.70 -2.01
C ILE A 254 7.18 10.44 -3.10
N TYR A 255 7.04 9.35 -3.83
CA TYR A 255 7.93 9.01 -4.94
C TYR A 255 7.33 9.42 -6.30
N ALA A 256 8.18 9.87 -7.21
CA ALA A 256 7.77 10.28 -8.56
C ALA A 256 7.09 9.14 -9.34
N GLY A 257 6.09 9.51 -10.15
CA GLY A 257 5.34 8.56 -10.97
C GLY A 257 4.11 7.96 -10.27
N ARG A 258 3.61 6.84 -10.82
CA ARG A 258 2.42 6.13 -10.32
C ARG A 258 2.84 4.96 -9.44
N GLY A 259 1.96 4.53 -8.53
CA GLY A 259 2.17 3.35 -7.71
C GLY A 259 1.75 2.07 -8.43
N GLU A 260 2.43 0.97 -8.14
CA GLU A 260 2.09 -0.33 -8.73
C GLU A 260 0.68 -0.78 -8.35
N GLU A 261 0.23 -0.46 -7.13
CA GLU A 261 -1.11 -0.76 -6.61
C GLU A 261 -2.24 -0.19 -7.46
N ALA A 262 -1.93 0.84 -8.27
CA ALA A 262 -2.84 1.55 -9.16
C ALA A 262 -2.42 1.48 -10.63
N GLY A 263 -1.64 0.46 -11.02
CA GLY A 263 -1.27 0.19 -12.41
C GLY A 263 -0.07 0.97 -12.93
N GLY A 264 0.86 1.35 -12.05
CA GLY A 264 2.11 2.03 -12.43
C GLY A 264 3.07 1.18 -13.27
N GLY A 265 2.98 -0.14 -13.16
CA GLY A 265 3.90 -1.11 -13.78
C GLY A 265 4.80 -1.79 -12.76
N SER A 266 5.43 -2.90 -13.17
CA SER A 266 6.21 -3.79 -12.29
C SER A 266 7.55 -3.24 -11.80
N ASP A 267 7.92 -2.04 -12.23
CA ASP A 267 9.12 -1.32 -11.80
C ASP A 267 8.79 -0.19 -10.83
N CYS A 268 7.51 0.09 -10.59
CA CYS A 268 7.03 1.06 -9.61
C CYS A 268 6.96 0.42 -8.22
N ILE A 269 7.11 1.25 -7.19
CA ILE A 269 6.90 0.79 -5.82
C ILE A 269 5.40 0.61 -5.57
N TRP A 270 5.02 -0.42 -4.82
CA TRP A 270 3.69 -0.54 -4.21
C TRP A 270 3.66 0.27 -2.92
N ALA A 271 2.67 1.16 -2.74
CA ALA A 271 2.56 1.95 -1.51
C ALA A 271 2.55 1.08 -0.24
N HIS A 272 3.29 1.48 0.79
CA HIS A 272 3.44 0.65 2.00
C HIS A 272 3.92 1.45 3.21
N SER A 273 3.83 0.81 4.38
CA SER A 273 4.49 1.21 5.61
C SER A 273 5.42 0.12 6.10
N TRP A 274 6.63 0.53 6.48
CA TRP A 274 7.64 -0.42 6.94
C TRP A 274 8.53 0.16 8.05
N THR A 275 9.34 -0.70 8.63
CA THR A 275 10.26 -0.41 9.70
C THR A 275 11.64 -0.12 9.12
N THR A 276 12.35 0.78 9.78
CA THR A 276 13.76 1.01 9.53
C THR A 276 14.53 1.07 10.84
N ASN A 277 15.83 0.82 10.76
CA ASN A 277 16.77 1.00 11.86
C ASN A 277 17.64 2.25 11.65
N LEU A 278 17.26 3.09 10.68
CA LEU A 278 17.95 4.34 10.39
C LEU A 278 17.91 5.26 11.61
N SER A 279 19.07 5.82 11.95
CA SER A 279 19.19 6.84 12.98
C SER A 279 19.76 8.11 12.36
N LEU A 280 19.03 9.20 12.50
CA LEU A 280 19.36 10.54 12.00
C LEU A 280 19.06 11.55 13.11
N ASP A 281 19.88 12.59 13.24
CA ASP A 281 19.76 13.62 14.29
C ASP A 281 19.63 13.06 15.72
N ASN A 282 20.38 11.99 16.02
CA ASN A 282 20.32 11.24 17.28
C ASN A 282 18.93 10.66 17.61
N MET A 283 18.03 10.57 16.63
CA MET A 283 16.76 9.86 16.74
C MET A 283 16.75 8.62 15.86
N ARG A 284 16.33 7.49 16.45
CA ARG A 284 15.93 6.30 15.69
C ARG A 284 14.61 6.61 14.98
N ILE A 285 14.61 6.50 13.66
CA ILE A 285 13.40 6.47 12.86
C ILE A 285 12.93 5.02 12.87
N GLY A 286 11.85 4.70 13.58
CA GLY A 286 11.37 3.32 13.70
C GLY A 286 10.51 2.87 12.52
N TYR A 287 9.81 3.82 11.90
CA TYR A 287 8.78 3.58 10.90
C TYR A 287 8.79 4.66 9.84
N TYR A 288 8.41 4.28 8.63
CA TYR A 288 8.07 5.21 7.56
C TYR A 288 6.85 4.68 6.79
N SER A 289 6.28 5.53 5.95
CA SER A 289 5.41 5.08 4.88
C SER A 289 5.71 5.79 3.57
N CYS A 290 5.22 5.27 2.45
CA CYS A 290 5.36 5.92 1.17
C CYS A 290 4.16 5.69 0.24
N SER A 291 3.94 6.65 -0.65
CA SER A 291 2.91 6.57 -1.69
C SER A 291 3.35 7.29 -2.96
N SER A 292 2.61 7.09 -4.03
CA SER A 292 2.93 7.63 -5.34
C SER A 292 2.56 9.11 -5.50
N GLU A 293 3.33 9.84 -6.30
CA GLU A 293 3.04 11.22 -6.67
C GLU A 293 1.76 11.33 -7.50
N LEU A 294 1.61 10.42 -8.46
CA LEU A 294 0.61 10.51 -9.51
C LEU A 294 -0.39 9.36 -9.44
N ARG A 295 -1.63 9.66 -9.81
CA ARG A 295 -2.64 8.65 -10.13
C ARG A 295 -2.83 8.50 -11.63
N ALA A 296 -3.40 7.37 -12.04
CA ALA A 296 -3.85 7.18 -13.40
C ALA A 296 -4.97 8.17 -13.78
N PRO A 297 -5.01 8.65 -15.03
CA PRO A 297 -6.19 9.28 -15.59
C PRO A 297 -7.33 8.27 -15.73
N VAL A 298 -8.56 8.78 -15.85
CA VAL A 298 -9.73 7.94 -16.13
C VAL A 298 -9.69 7.43 -17.58
N ASP A 299 -9.20 8.26 -18.51
CA ASP A 299 -8.96 7.88 -19.91
C ASP A 299 -7.50 7.43 -20.08
N PRO A 300 -7.21 6.17 -20.50
CA PRO A 300 -5.85 5.68 -20.68
C PRO A 300 -5.04 6.41 -21.76
N TYR A 301 -5.69 7.13 -22.67
CA TYR A 301 -5.02 7.93 -23.70
C TYR A 301 -4.80 9.39 -23.28
N ASP A 302 -5.29 9.79 -22.11
CA ASP A 302 -4.99 11.09 -21.53
C ASP A 302 -3.51 11.14 -21.10
N THR A 303 -2.77 12.04 -21.73
CA THR A 303 -1.35 12.26 -21.45
C THR A 303 -1.12 13.22 -20.30
N ASN A 304 -2.16 13.82 -19.72
CA ASN A 304 -2.04 14.66 -18.55
C ASN A 304 -1.69 13.83 -17.31
N THR A 305 -1.02 14.48 -16.36
CA THR A 305 -0.73 13.89 -15.06
C THR A 305 -1.63 14.46 -14.00
N TYR A 306 -2.04 13.61 -13.06
CA TYR A 306 -2.93 13.97 -11.98
C TYR A 306 -2.26 13.61 -10.66
N ILE A 307 -2.22 14.56 -9.72
CA ILE A 307 -1.71 14.31 -8.38
C ILE A 307 -2.56 13.22 -7.72
N THR A 308 -1.93 12.36 -6.94
CA THR A 308 -2.60 11.28 -6.20
C THR A 308 -3.72 11.78 -5.28
N HIS A 309 -4.59 10.89 -4.86
CA HIS A 309 -5.63 11.19 -3.88
C HIS A 309 -5.17 10.82 -2.45
N ILE A 310 -5.93 11.25 -1.45
CA ILE A 310 -5.53 11.12 -0.04
C ILE A 310 -5.74 9.72 0.54
N GLY A 311 -6.54 8.85 -0.10
CA GLY A 311 -6.91 7.54 0.45
C GLY A 311 -5.72 6.68 0.87
N VAL A 312 -4.89 6.28 -0.12
CA VAL A 312 -3.67 5.50 0.11
C VAL A 312 -2.71 6.24 1.05
N ILE A 313 -2.53 7.55 0.91
CA ILE A 313 -1.69 8.34 1.83
C ILE A 313 -2.16 8.18 3.28
N CYS A 314 -3.46 8.36 3.53
CA CYS A 314 -4.05 8.28 4.85
C CYS A 314 -3.96 6.86 5.42
N HIS A 315 -4.24 5.84 4.62
CA HIS A 315 -4.09 4.43 4.98
C HIS A 315 -2.66 4.14 5.46
N GLU A 316 -1.67 4.50 4.65
CA GLU A 316 -0.27 4.22 4.94
C GLU A 316 0.29 5.00 6.13
N MET A 317 -0.16 6.24 6.32
CA MET A 317 0.18 7.01 7.51
C MET A 317 -0.47 6.43 8.77
N ALA A 318 -1.64 5.80 8.67
CA ALA A 318 -2.33 5.22 9.81
C ALA A 318 -1.54 4.03 10.39
N HIS A 319 -0.88 3.26 9.52
CA HIS A 319 0.06 2.23 9.95
C HIS A 319 1.23 2.76 10.77
N VAL A 320 1.76 3.94 10.43
CA VAL A 320 2.81 4.59 11.21
C VAL A 320 2.29 5.05 12.57
N LEU A 321 1.02 5.47 12.64
CA LEU A 321 0.33 5.86 13.88
C LEU A 321 -0.08 4.68 14.76
N GLY A 322 -0.21 3.49 14.16
CA GLY A 322 -0.27 2.23 14.90
C GLY A 322 -1.51 1.39 14.75
N THR A 323 -2.24 1.56 13.65
CA THR A 323 -3.28 0.60 13.26
C THR A 323 -2.76 -0.41 12.24
N GLN A 324 -3.51 -1.49 12.09
CA GLN A 324 -3.22 -2.64 11.23
C GLN A 324 -4.21 -2.70 10.07
N ASP A 325 -3.92 -3.54 9.09
CA ASP A 325 -4.88 -3.88 8.03
C ASP A 325 -6.03 -4.74 8.57
N PHE A 326 -7.20 -4.54 7.95
CA PHE A 326 -8.44 -5.26 8.26
C PHE A 326 -9.05 -5.97 7.04
N TYR A 327 -8.26 -6.25 6.01
CA TYR A 327 -8.58 -7.15 4.88
C TYR A 327 -7.78 -8.47 4.97
N ASP A 328 -8.06 -9.49 4.14
CA ASP A 328 -7.24 -10.71 4.04
C ASP A 328 -5.97 -10.43 3.24
N PRO A 329 -4.81 -10.33 3.90
CA PRO A 329 -3.58 -10.10 3.18
C PRO A 329 -2.98 -11.42 2.71
N ASP A 330 -3.19 -12.55 3.40
CA ASP A 330 -2.43 -13.80 3.19
C ASP A 330 -2.96 -14.66 2.06
N GLY A 331 -4.07 -14.25 1.46
CA GLY A 331 -4.69 -14.96 0.36
C GLY A 331 -5.06 -16.37 0.76
N ALA A 332 -5.26 -16.65 2.06
CA ALA A 332 -5.70 -17.97 2.54
C ALA A 332 -7.01 -18.37 1.87
N THR A 333 -7.84 -17.38 1.54
CA THR A 333 -9.12 -17.54 0.85
C THR A 333 -9.03 -17.36 -0.68
N GLY A 334 -7.83 -17.36 -1.26
CA GLY A 334 -7.66 -16.98 -2.67
C GLY A 334 -7.74 -15.48 -2.91
N GLY A 335 -7.46 -14.68 -1.86
CA GLY A 335 -7.60 -13.22 -1.86
C GLY A 335 -9.04 -12.75 -2.07
N SER A 336 -10.01 -13.49 -1.51
CA SER A 336 -11.46 -13.26 -1.69
C SER A 336 -12.15 -12.81 -0.39
N TYR A 337 -11.41 -12.42 0.64
CA TYR A 337 -11.97 -11.91 1.89
C TYR A 337 -11.66 -10.43 2.07
N ASP A 338 -12.67 -9.60 1.82
CA ASP A 338 -12.58 -8.14 1.85
C ASP A 338 -12.45 -7.57 3.29
N GLY A 339 -12.63 -8.42 4.31
CA GLY A 339 -12.57 -8.01 5.71
C GLY A 339 -13.59 -6.93 6.07
N THR A 340 -13.14 -5.77 6.55
CA THR A 340 -14.03 -4.60 6.78
C THR A 340 -14.43 -3.88 5.48
N GLY A 341 -13.76 -4.21 4.37
CA GLY A 341 -14.09 -3.80 3.00
C GLY A 341 -14.18 -2.28 2.82
N MET A 342 -15.07 -1.85 1.94
CA MET A 342 -15.24 -0.43 1.59
C MET A 342 -15.68 0.49 2.75
N TRP A 343 -16.01 -0.07 3.91
CA TRP A 343 -16.48 0.67 5.09
C TRP A 343 -15.34 1.14 6.00
N ASP A 344 -14.11 0.78 5.69
CA ASP A 344 -12.94 1.04 6.54
C ASP A 344 -11.74 1.42 5.68
N ILE A 345 -11.06 2.50 6.03
CA ILE A 345 -9.85 2.92 5.32
C ILE A 345 -8.73 1.89 5.43
N MET A 346 -8.72 1.06 6.48
CA MET A 346 -7.73 0.00 6.65
C MET A 346 -8.07 -1.28 5.84
N ALA A 347 -8.95 -1.14 4.86
CA ALA A 347 -9.35 -2.11 3.85
C ALA A 347 -9.68 -1.35 2.55
N ASP A 348 -10.62 -1.83 1.73
CA ASP A 348 -10.96 -1.20 0.43
C ASP A 348 -11.48 0.24 0.54
N GLY A 349 -11.83 0.71 1.73
CA GLY A 349 -12.35 2.05 1.97
C GLY A 349 -11.38 3.15 1.58
N GLU A 350 -10.08 2.86 1.48
CA GLU A 350 -9.08 3.81 0.95
C GLU A 350 -9.34 4.21 -0.50
N TRP A 351 -10.06 3.39 -1.28
CA TRP A 351 -10.30 3.61 -2.72
C TRP A 351 -11.66 4.24 -3.04
N LEU A 352 -12.45 4.62 -2.04
CA LEU A 352 -13.74 5.29 -2.28
C LEU A 352 -13.57 6.57 -3.12
N ALA A 353 -14.40 6.70 -4.15
CA ALA A 353 -14.27 7.73 -5.19
C ALA A 353 -12.86 7.81 -5.82
N GLY A 354 -12.23 6.66 -6.06
CA GLY A 354 -10.86 6.57 -6.57
C GLY A 354 -9.82 7.05 -5.57
N GLY A 355 -10.15 7.04 -4.27
CA GLY A 355 -9.35 7.51 -3.14
C GLY A 355 -9.51 8.99 -2.79
N ALA A 356 -10.37 9.72 -3.50
CA ALA A 356 -10.61 11.15 -3.25
C ALA A 356 -11.42 11.41 -1.96
N CYS A 357 -12.23 10.43 -1.55
CA CYS A 357 -13.09 10.51 -0.37
C CYS A 357 -13.05 9.17 0.36
N PRO A 358 -11.94 8.84 1.02
CA PRO A 358 -11.78 7.54 1.66
C PRO A 358 -12.78 7.35 2.80
N ALA A 359 -13.07 6.09 3.12
CA ALA A 359 -13.90 5.73 4.26
C ALA A 359 -13.28 6.23 5.57
N HIS A 360 -14.10 6.33 6.61
CA HIS A 360 -13.59 6.54 7.97
C HIS A 360 -12.91 5.27 8.49
N PHE A 361 -12.13 5.41 9.56
CA PHE A 361 -11.67 4.24 10.32
C PHE A 361 -12.84 3.49 10.94
N ASN A 362 -12.72 2.17 11.02
CA ASN A 362 -13.67 1.34 11.76
C ASN A 362 -13.71 1.72 13.28
N PRO A 363 -14.78 1.32 14.02
CA PRO A 363 -14.89 1.63 15.44
C PRO A 363 -13.78 1.05 16.32
N TYR A 364 -13.24 -0.13 15.98
CA TYR A 364 -12.16 -0.75 16.73
C TYR A 364 -10.91 0.12 16.72
N THR A 365 -10.47 0.55 15.53
CA THR A 365 -9.31 1.45 15.37
C THR A 365 -9.51 2.76 16.12
N LYS A 366 -10.70 3.38 16.00
CA LYS A 366 -11.00 4.63 16.71
C LYS A 366 -10.97 4.48 18.23
N ILE A 367 -11.40 3.34 18.78
CA ILE A 367 -11.54 3.14 20.24
C ILE A 367 -10.25 2.56 20.84
N TYR A 368 -9.71 1.50 20.26
CA TYR A 368 -8.66 0.69 20.86
C TYR A 368 -7.25 1.02 20.37
N ASP A 369 -7.09 1.32 19.06
CA ASP A 369 -5.76 1.66 18.52
C ASP A 369 -5.41 3.12 18.82
N PHE A 370 -6.34 4.04 18.55
CA PHE A 370 -6.08 5.48 18.64
C PHE A 370 -6.68 6.18 19.87
N GLY A 371 -7.68 5.57 20.51
CA GLY A 371 -8.32 6.16 21.70
C GLY A 371 -9.10 7.45 21.44
N TRP A 372 -9.65 7.62 20.23
CA TRP A 372 -10.47 8.78 19.84
C TRP A 372 -11.93 8.67 20.26
N ALA A 373 -12.39 7.50 20.72
CA ALA A 373 -13.78 7.33 21.15
C ALA A 373 -13.85 6.47 22.41
N GLY A 374 -14.91 6.67 23.20
CA GLY A 374 -15.23 5.85 24.37
C GLY A 374 -16.39 4.89 24.10
N VAL A 375 -16.43 3.78 24.84
CA VAL A 375 -17.56 2.85 24.85
C VAL A 375 -18.48 3.21 26.01
N THR A 376 -19.73 3.57 25.71
CA THR A 376 -20.80 3.67 26.71
C THR A 376 -21.62 2.39 26.70
N THR A 377 -21.74 1.72 27.84
CA THR A 377 -22.51 0.48 28.03
C THR A 377 -23.89 0.73 28.58
#